data_AF-A0A968UZJ2-F1
#
_entry.id   AF-A0A968UZJ2-F1
#
_cell.length_a   1.000
_cell.length_b   1.000
_cell.length_c   1.000
_cell.angle_alpha   90.00
_cell.angle_beta   90.00
_cell.angle_gamma   90.00
#
_symmetry.space_group_name_H-M   'P 1'
#
loop_
_entity.id
_entity.type
_entity.pdbx_description
1 polymer ?
#
loop_
_entity_poly.entity_id
_entity_poly.type
_entity_poly.pdbx_seq_one_letter_code
_entity_poly.pdbx_strand_id
1 'polypeptide(L)' 'NSGLDIAAAGIRSRRDALFGCEVTIELASETITGIAAGIDEMGRFLVRLPGGEMRALTSGRVRWN' A
#
# COMPACT_ATOMS: atom_id res chain seq x y z
N ASN A 1 -1.49 23.47 22.41
CA ASN A 1 -2.10 22.14 22.66
C ASN A 1 -2.81 21.72 21.40
N SER A 2 -2.16 20.85 20.63
CA SER A 2 -2.30 20.64 19.19
C SER A 2 -3.52 19.76 18.85
N GLY A 3 -4.60 20.41 18.39
CA GLY A 3 -5.84 19.75 17.95
C GLY A 3 -5.82 19.23 16.51
N LEU A 4 -4.68 18.78 15.97
CA LEU A 4 -4.53 18.37 14.56
C LEU A 4 -4.23 16.88 14.35
N ASP A 5 -4.02 16.08 15.39
CA ASP A 5 -3.54 14.69 15.23
C ASP A 5 -4.63 13.62 14.98
N ILE A 6 -5.91 13.93 15.17
CA ILE A 6 -6.97 12.90 15.16
C ILE A 6 -7.56 12.62 13.77
N ALA A 7 -7.36 13.50 12.77
CA ALA A 7 -7.91 13.30 11.43
C ALA A 7 -7.16 12.25 10.58
N ALA A 8 -5.89 11.97 10.90
CA ALA A 8 -5.07 11.06 10.11
C ALA A 8 -5.32 9.57 10.41
N ALA A 9 -5.61 9.23 11.66
CA ALA A 9 -5.79 7.83 12.07
C ALA A 9 -7.16 7.25 11.65
N GLY A 10 -8.24 8.04 11.70
CA GLY A 10 -9.60 7.55 11.44
C GLY A 10 -10.01 7.47 9.97
N ILE A 11 -9.34 8.21 9.08
CA ILE A 11 -9.74 8.31 7.66
C ILE A 11 -9.03 7.28 6.77
N ARG A 12 -7.85 6.80 7.17
CA ARG A 12 -7.02 5.92 6.32
C ARG A 12 -7.56 4.48 6.20
N SER A 13 -8.14 3.92 7.27
CA SER A 13 -8.60 2.52 7.25
C SER A 13 -9.85 2.26 6.40
N ARG A 14 -10.53 3.30 5.88
CA ARG A 14 -11.78 3.14 5.11
C ARG A 14 -11.68 3.56 3.64
N ARG A 15 -10.49 3.92 3.15
CA ARG A 15 -10.29 4.41 1.77
C ARG A 15 -9.28 3.61 0.94
N ASP A 16 -8.45 2.78 1.55
CA ASP A 16 -7.62 1.87 0.78
C ASP A 16 -8.41 0.60 0.45
N ALA A 17 -9.10 0.64 -0.69
CA ALA A 17 -9.88 -0.48 -1.21
C ALA A 17 -9.03 -1.73 -1.48
N LEU A 18 -7.69 -1.59 -1.53
CA LEU A 18 -6.77 -2.68 -1.79
C LEU A 18 -6.22 -3.28 -0.50
N PHE A 19 -6.36 -2.64 0.66
CA PHE A 19 -5.72 -3.12 1.88
C PHE A 19 -6.13 -4.57 2.21
N GLY A 20 -5.14 -5.46 2.30
CA GLY A 20 -5.32 -6.88 2.54
C GLY A 20 -5.64 -7.71 1.29
N CYS A 21 -5.84 -7.09 0.13
CA CYS A 21 -6.03 -7.78 -1.14
C CYS A 21 -4.71 -8.30 -1.70
N GLU A 22 -4.77 -9.44 -2.38
CA GLU A 22 -3.70 -9.86 -3.27
C GLU A 22 -3.67 -8.93 -4.49
N VAL A 23 -2.48 -8.43 -4.79
CA VAL A 23 -2.23 -7.48 -5.87
C VAL A 23 -1.03 -7.93 -6.68
N THR A 24 -1.13 -7.73 -7.98
CA THR A 24 0.01 -7.83 -8.90
C THR A 24 0.39 -6.43 -9.35
N ILE A 25 1.66 -6.08 -9.18
CA ILE A 25 2.21 -4.79 -9.60
C ILE A 25 3.16 -5.01 -10.76
N GLU A 26 2.81 -4.42 -11.89
CA GLU A 26 3.68 -4.36 -13.06
C GLU A 26 4.58 -3.12 -12.93
N LEU A 27 5.88 -3.36 -12.79
CA LEU A 27 6.95 -2.35 -12.88
C LEU A 27 7.62 -2.44 -14.26
N ALA A 28 8.49 -1.48 -14.56
CA ALA A 28 9.19 -1.45 -15.87
C ALA A 28 10.09 -2.69 -16.11
N SER A 29 10.69 -3.24 -15.06
CA SER A 29 11.66 -4.33 -15.14
C SER A 29 11.16 -5.66 -14.59
N GLU A 30 10.10 -5.66 -13.80
CA GLU A 30 9.64 -6.84 -13.08
C GLU A 30 8.15 -6.77 -12.78
N THR A 31 7.58 -7.93 -12.44
CA THR A 31 6.22 -8.04 -11.90
C THR A 31 6.30 -8.60 -10.50
N ILE A 32 5.59 -7.97 -9.57
CA ILE A 32 5.59 -8.32 -8.15
C ILE A 32 4.19 -8.76 -7.76
N THR A 33 4.07 -9.88 -7.06
CA THR A 33 2.81 -10.31 -6.45
C THR A 33 2.94 -10.33 -4.93
N GLY A 34 1.92 -9.85 -4.23
CA GLY A 34 1.87 -9.87 -2.78
C GLY A 34 0.58 -9.29 -2.23
N ILE A 35 0.56 -9.04 -0.92
CA ILE A 35 -0.61 -8.48 -0.23
C ILE A 35 -0.42 -6.98 -0.04
N ALA A 36 -1.37 -6.18 -0.51
CA ALA A 36 -1.36 -4.75 -0.28
C ALA A 36 -1.49 -4.41 1.21
N ALA A 37 -0.61 -3.56 1.72
CA ALA A 37 -0.46 -3.24 3.13
C ALA A 37 -0.65 -1.75 3.44
N GLY A 38 -1.25 -1.00 2.51
CA GLY A 38 -1.53 0.41 2.69
C GLY A 38 -0.61 1.33 1.90
N ILE A 39 -0.66 2.60 2.31
CA ILE A 39 0.22 3.66 1.84
C ILE A 39 0.96 4.21 3.06
N ASP A 40 2.28 4.35 2.96
CA ASP A 40 3.09 4.94 4.05
C ASP A 40 2.95 6.47 4.13
N GLU A 41 3.61 7.08 5.11
CA GLU A 41 3.60 8.55 5.30
C GLU A 41 4.20 9.34 4.14
N MET A 42 5.00 8.69 3.29
CA MET A 42 5.61 9.28 2.10
C MET A 42 4.73 9.11 0.85
N GLY A 43 3.55 8.50 0.97
CA GLY A 43 2.68 8.24 -0.17
C GLY A 43 3.09 7.02 -1.02
N ARG A 44 3.98 6.15 -0.52
CA ARG A 44 4.40 4.93 -1.25
C ARG A 44 3.44 3.79 -0.97
N PHE A 45 3.12 3.03 -2.00
CA PHE A 45 2.30 1.84 -1.87
C PHE A 45 3.12 0.70 -1.26
N LEU A 46 2.57 0.07 -0.23
CA LEU A 46 3.23 -1.00 0.52
C LEU A 46 2.67 -2.36 0.09
N VAL A 47 3.56 -3.29 -0.23
CA VAL A 47 3.21 -4.69 -0.54
C VAL A 47 4.02 -5.64 0.31
N ARG A 48 3.34 -6.60 0.95
CA ARG A 48 3.96 -7.72 1.63
C ARG A 48 4.16 -8.87 0.66
N LEU A 49 5.41 -9.24 0.42
CA LEU A 49 5.80 -10.34 -0.45
C LEU A 49 5.53 -11.70 0.23
N PRO A 50 5.50 -12.82 -0.53
CA PRO A 50 5.30 -14.16 0.03
C PRO A 50 6.31 -14.55 1.12
N GLY A 51 7.51 -13.95 1.12
CA GLY A 51 8.54 -14.14 2.16
C GLY A 51 8.36 -13.28 3.42
N GLY A 52 7.29 -12.49 3.51
CA GLY A 52 7.03 -11.57 4.62
C GLY A 52 7.75 -10.23 4.53
N GLU A 53 8.65 -10.06 3.56
CA GLU A 53 9.30 -8.78 3.26
C GLU A 53 8.27 -7.72 2.85
N MET A 54 8.42 -6.51 3.36
CA MET A 54 7.65 -5.35 2.95
C MET A 54 8.42 -4.55 1.90
N ARG A 55 7.80 -4.36 0.72
CA ARG A 55 8.33 -3.54 -0.35
C ARG A 55 7.51 -2.26 -0.50
N ALA A 56 8.19 -1.11 -0.55
CA ALA A 56 7.57 0.19 -0.76
C ALA A 56 7.81 0.66 -2.20
N LEU A 57 6.74 1.02 -2.90
CA LEU A 57 6.76 1.35 -4.32
C LEU A 57 6.23 2.77 -4.54
N THR A 58 6.98 3.57 -5.30
CA THR A 58 6.59 4.94 -5.65
C THR A 58 5.71 5.00 -6.89
N SER A 59 5.73 3.96 -7.73
CA SER A 59 4.93 3.86 -8.95
C SER A 59 4.82 2.41 -9.41
N GLY A 60 3.81 2.13 -10.24
CA GLY A 60 3.55 0.81 -10.83
C GLY A 60 2.10 0.71 -11.27
N ARG A 61 1.80 -0.20 -12.20
CA ARG A 61 0.40 -0.51 -12.55
C ARG A 61 -0.07 -1.60 -11.61
N VAL A 62 -1.07 -1.28 -10.78
CA VAL A 62 -1.69 -2.24 -9.88
C VAL A 62 -2.81 -2.97 -10.62
N ARG A 63 -2.79 -4.30 -10.53
CA ARG A 63 -3.86 -5.19 -10.94
C ARG A 63 -4.36 -5.93 -9.72
N TRP A 64 -5.66 -5.84 -9.49
CA TRP A 64 -6.36 -6.52 -8.41
C TRP A 64 -7.76 -6.86 -8.94
N ASN A 65 -8.32 -7.97 -8.50
CA ASN A 65 -9.64 -8.43 -8.93
C ASN A 65 -10.34 -9.11 -7.75
#